data_AF-A0A7Z0TL93-F1
#
_entry.id   AF-A0A7Z0TL93-F1
#
_cell.length_a   1.000
_cell.length_b   1.000
_cell.length_c   1.000
_cell.angle_alpha   90.00
_cell.angle_beta   90.00
_cell.angle_gamma   90.00
#
_symmetry.space_group_name_H-M   'P 1'
#
loop_
_entity.id
_entity.type
_entity.pdbx_description
1 polymer ?
#
loop_
_entity_poly.entity_id
_entity_poly.type
_entity_poly.pdbx_seq_one_letter_code
_entity_poly.pdbx_strand_id
1 'polypeptide(L)'
;MGRVAVIGAGMGAMAAAARLAVAGHRVTVFERTDTYGGALRRRERDGFAFDTGPGLLPLPAVYRDLFVKTGREPLEECVELVQTDPSARHLFPDGTRVDLPNASRAGVVASLEASLGEGAGRLWGDFLVRGREAWDRTRRPLLEEPLWPNWAVLADREPYPSVPHRRLLRTRRAATLAQVGEWELGDPRLARLLESHALAYGLDPRTAPASAAVLPYMEHAFGVWYVRGGMRELARAV
;
A
#
# COMPACT_ATOMS: atom_id res chain seq x y z
N MET A 1 -19.28 -23.92 -19.62
CA MET A 1 -18.77 -22.77 -20.41
C MET A 1 -19.86 -21.72 -20.57
N GLY A 2 -19.75 -20.59 -19.87
CA GLY A 2 -20.72 -19.49 -19.94
C GLY A 2 -20.22 -18.32 -20.78
N ARG A 3 -21.14 -17.43 -21.20
CA ARG A 3 -20.80 -16.11 -21.78
C ARG A 3 -20.88 -15.07 -20.66
N VAL A 4 -19.80 -14.33 -20.44
CA VAL A 4 -19.72 -13.34 -19.35
C VAL A 4 -19.37 -11.98 -19.93
N ALA A 5 -20.18 -10.97 -19.61
CA ALA A 5 -19.89 -9.58 -19.91
C ALA A 5 -19.21 -8.93 -18.70
N VAL A 6 -18.05 -8.32 -18.91
CA VAL A 6 -17.33 -7.53 -17.90
C VAL A 6 -17.42 -6.06 -18.31
N ILE A 7 -17.86 -5.20 -17.40
CA ILE A 7 -18.06 -3.77 -17.67
C ILE A 7 -16.88 -2.97 -17.08
N GLY A 8 -16.19 -2.24 -17.95
CA GLY A 8 -14.94 -1.53 -17.68
C GLY A 8 -13.70 -2.38 -17.99
N ALA A 9 -12.62 -1.71 -18.40
CA ALA A 9 -11.30 -2.27 -18.64
C ALA A 9 -10.24 -1.69 -17.68
N GLY A 10 -10.62 -1.45 -16.42
CA GLY A 10 -9.67 -1.17 -15.35
C GLY A 10 -9.00 -2.45 -14.83
N MET A 11 -7.93 -2.32 -14.04
CA MET A 11 -7.15 -3.47 -13.55
C MET A 11 -7.98 -4.57 -12.89
N GLY A 12 -8.92 -4.22 -12.01
CA GLY A 12 -9.78 -5.21 -11.36
C GLY A 12 -10.68 -5.96 -12.35
N ALA A 13 -11.20 -5.26 -13.35
CA ALA A 13 -12.05 -5.85 -14.38
C ALA A 13 -11.26 -6.74 -15.34
N MET A 14 -10.07 -6.32 -15.76
CA MET A 14 -9.18 -7.12 -16.60
C MET A 14 -8.67 -8.36 -15.87
N ALA A 15 -8.29 -8.25 -14.60
CA ALA A 15 -7.90 -9.39 -13.78
C ALA A 15 -9.04 -10.41 -13.62
N ALA A 16 -10.28 -9.94 -13.40
CA ALA A 16 -11.46 -10.80 -13.34
C ALA A 16 -11.74 -11.47 -14.69
N ALA A 17 -11.65 -10.71 -15.79
CA ALA A 17 -11.84 -11.22 -17.15
C ALA A 17 -10.82 -12.32 -17.49
N ALA A 18 -9.54 -12.10 -17.17
CA ALA A 18 -8.47 -13.06 -17.38
C ALA A 18 -8.71 -14.36 -16.59
N ARG A 19 -9.09 -14.27 -15.31
CA ARG A 19 -9.42 -15.45 -14.49
C ARG A 19 -10.64 -16.22 -15.01
N LEU A 20 -11.69 -15.53 -15.42
CA LEU A 20 -12.89 -16.15 -15.99
C LEU A 20 -12.59 -16.82 -17.34
N ALA A 21 -11.74 -16.21 -18.17
CA ALA A 21 -11.31 -16.79 -19.44
C ALA A 21 -10.51 -18.09 -19.21
N VAL A 22 -9.57 -18.10 -18.27
CA VAL A 22 -8.81 -19.32 -17.89
C VAL A 22 -9.73 -20.40 -17.30
N ALA A 23 -10.79 -20.01 -16.57
CA ALA A 23 -11.83 -20.94 -16.12
C ALA A 23 -12.73 -21.49 -17.25
N GLY A 24 -12.45 -21.16 -18.53
CA GLY A 24 -13.15 -21.71 -19.69
C GLY A 24 -14.43 -20.98 -20.06
N HIS A 25 -14.62 -19.74 -19.61
CA HIS A 25 -15.73 -18.90 -20.03
C HIS A 25 -15.36 -18.06 -21.26
N ARG A 26 -16.37 -17.76 -22.10
CA ARG A 26 -16.23 -16.74 -23.16
C ARG A 26 -16.51 -15.38 -22.55
N VAL A 27 -15.46 -14.59 -22.35
CA VAL A 27 -15.56 -13.27 -21.71
C VAL A 27 -15.56 -12.17 -22.79
N THR A 28 -16.36 -11.13 -22.60
CA THR A 28 -16.33 -9.92 -23.42
C THR A 28 -16.25 -8.71 -22.49
N VAL A 29 -15.23 -7.88 -22.70
CA VAL A 29 -14.99 -6.68 -21.89
C VAL A 29 -15.52 -5.48 -22.65
N PHE A 30 -16.32 -4.65 -21.98
CA PHE A 30 -16.87 -3.41 -22.52
C PHE A 30 -16.24 -2.23 -21.83
N GLU A 31 -15.45 -1.44 -22.55
CA GLU A 31 -14.88 -0.19 -22.05
C GLU A 31 -15.57 0.99 -22.73
N ARG A 32 -15.85 2.04 -21.96
CA ARG A 32 -16.48 3.26 -22.47
C ARG A 32 -15.45 4.19 -23.10
N THR A 33 -14.20 4.15 -22.64
CA THR A 33 -13.12 4.96 -23.19
C THR A 33 -12.45 4.31 -24.39
N ASP A 34 -11.54 5.05 -25.00
CA ASP A 34 -10.76 4.65 -26.17
C ASP A 34 -9.74 3.53 -25.91
N THR A 35 -9.39 3.30 -24.64
CA THR A 35 -8.36 2.34 -24.25
C THR A 35 -8.64 1.67 -22.89
N TYR A 36 -7.97 0.54 -22.68
CA TYR A 36 -7.89 -0.18 -21.41
C TYR A 36 -7.02 0.56 -20.34
N GLY A 37 -7.01 0.01 -19.13
CA GLY A 37 -6.19 0.45 -17.99
C GLY A 37 -6.96 1.23 -16.92
N GLY A 38 -8.15 1.74 -17.24
CA GLY A 38 -9.01 2.45 -16.29
C GLY A 38 -8.34 3.71 -15.72
N ALA A 39 -7.87 3.65 -14.47
CA ALA A 39 -7.11 4.73 -13.82
C ALA A 39 -5.64 4.77 -14.24
N LEU A 40 -5.07 3.67 -14.76
CA LEU A 40 -3.68 3.59 -15.23
C LEU A 40 -3.53 4.21 -16.62
N ARG A 41 -3.87 5.49 -16.73
CA ARG A 41 -3.74 6.28 -17.97
C ARG A 41 -2.41 7.00 -18.00
N ARG A 42 -2.02 7.33 -19.23
CA ARG A 42 -0.83 8.09 -19.56
C ARG A 42 -1.24 9.26 -20.45
N ARG A 43 -0.70 10.43 -20.15
CA ARG A 43 -0.83 11.63 -20.98
C ARG A 43 0.55 12.02 -21.47
N GLU A 44 0.66 12.31 -22.76
CA GLU A 44 1.90 12.82 -23.35
C GLU A 44 1.71 14.26 -23.77
N ARG A 45 2.73 15.07 -23.50
CA ARG A 45 2.74 16.49 -23.87
C ARG A 45 4.16 17.00 -23.95
N ASP A 46 4.49 17.68 -25.04
CA ASP A 46 5.77 18.39 -25.23
C ASP A 46 7.00 17.48 -25.01
N GLY A 47 6.91 16.20 -25.39
CA GLY A 47 7.99 15.20 -25.20
C GLY A 47 8.02 14.53 -23.82
N PHE A 48 7.13 14.92 -22.91
CA PHE A 48 7.02 14.35 -21.57
C PHE A 48 5.84 13.38 -21.47
N ALA A 49 6.01 12.32 -20.68
CA ALA A 49 4.98 11.37 -20.33
C ALA A 49 4.58 11.53 -18.86
N PHE A 50 3.28 11.55 -18.60
CA PHE A 50 2.69 11.69 -17.28
C PHE A 50 1.72 10.55 -17.03
N ASP A 51 2.01 9.71 -16.03
CA ASP A 51 0.99 8.83 -15.47
C ASP A 51 -0.06 9.70 -14.77
N THR A 52 -1.34 9.46 -15.04
CA THR A 52 -2.44 10.26 -14.46
C THR A 52 -3.16 9.54 -13.32
N GLY A 53 -2.64 8.38 -12.93
CA GLY A 53 -3.15 7.55 -11.83
C GLY A 53 -2.03 7.22 -10.83
N PRO A 54 -2.06 6.04 -10.21
CA PRO A 54 -0.94 5.53 -9.42
C PRO A 54 0.38 5.59 -10.20
N GLY A 55 1.46 6.03 -9.55
CA GLY A 55 2.80 6.12 -10.14
C GLY A 55 3.82 5.10 -9.62
N LEU A 56 3.48 4.39 -8.54
CA LEU A 56 4.34 3.40 -7.91
C LEU A 56 3.53 2.13 -7.61
N LEU A 57 4.22 1.00 -7.61
CA LEU A 57 3.68 -0.32 -7.33
C LEU A 57 4.10 -0.78 -5.92
N PRO A 58 3.24 -0.63 -4.90
CA PRO A 58 3.38 -1.39 -3.68
C PRO A 58 2.98 -2.86 -3.92
N LEU A 59 3.62 -3.80 -3.21
CA LEU A 59 3.32 -5.25 -3.26
C LEU A 59 3.19 -5.87 -4.67
N PRO A 60 4.30 -6.01 -5.42
CA PRO A 60 4.28 -6.72 -6.71
C PRO A 60 3.77 -8.17 -6.65
N ALA A 61 3.78 -8.79 -5.47
CA ALA A 61 3.29 -10.15 -5.24
C ALA A 61 1.84 -10.38 -5.72
N VAL A 62 0.97 -9.35 -5.64
CA VAL A 62 -0.41 -9.46 -6.13
C VAL A 62 -0.47 -9.63 -7.65
N TYR A 63 0.37 -8.90 -8.38
CA TYR A 63 0.48 -9.03 -9.83
C TYR A 63 1.18 -10.32 -10.22
N ARG A 64 2.23 -10.73 -9.50
CA ARG A 64 2.86 -12.04 -9.71
C ARG A 64 1.86 -13.19 -9.58
N ASP A 65 1.02 -13.18 -8.53
CA ASP A 65 -0.02 -14.18 -8.33
C ASP A 65 -1.06 -14.18 -9.48
N LEU A 66 -1.44 -12.99 -9.96
CA LEU A 66 -2.31 -12.86 -11.12
C LEU A 66 -1.69 -13.55 -12.34
N PHE A 67 -0.45 -13.21 -12.70
CA PHE A 67 0.23 -13.77 -13.88
C PHE A 67 0.43 -15.28 -13.77
N VAL A 68 0.76 -15.80 -12.59
CA VAL A 68 0.85 -17.25 -12.35
C VAL A 68 -0.50 -17.95 -12.57
N LYS A 69 -1.61 -17.30 -12.22
CA LYS A 69 -2.96 -17.90 -12.29
C LYS A 69 -3.68 -17.66 -13.62
N THR A 70 -3.27 -16.67 -14.41
CA THR A 70 -3.95 -16.30 -15.66
C THR A 70 -3.08 -16.33 -16.90
N GLY A 71 -1.76 -16.24 -16.74
CA GLY A 71 -0.80 -16.07 -17.81
C GLY A 71 -0.12 -17.36 -18.26
N ARG A 72 0.65 -17.23 -19.35
CA ARG A 72 1.62 -18.24 -19.80
C ARG A 72 3.06 -17.91 -19.35
N GLU A 73 3.32 -16.63 -19.06
CA GLU A 73 4.65 -16.09 -18.73
C GLU A 73 4.63 -15.41 -17.36
N PRO A 74 5.76 -15.43 -16.61
CA PRO A 74 5.91 -14.67 -15.36
C PRO A 74 5.82 -13.16 -15.58
N LEU A 75 5.38 -12.41 -14.56
CA LEU A 75 5.27 -10.94 -14.61
C LEU A 75 6.58 -10.27 -15.08
N GLU A 76 7.71 -10.73 -14.56
CA GLU A 76 9.04 -10.19 -14.83
C GLU A 76 9.48 -10.31 -16.30
N GLU A 77 8.90 -11.25 -17.05
CA GLU A 77 9.14 -11.37 -18.50
C GLU A 77 8.29 -10.36 -19.29
N CYS A 78 7.19 -9.87 -18.70
CA CYS A 78 6.27 -8.94 -19.34
C CYS A 78 6.56 -7.47 -18.99
N VAL A 79 7.08 -7.20 -17.78
CA VAL A 79 7.40 -5.85 -17.31
C VAL A 79 8.67 -5.85 -16.45
N GLU A 80 9.47 -4.77 -16.57
CA GLU A 80 10.62 -4.56 -15.70
C GLU A 80 10.22 -3.80 -14.44
N LEU A 81 10.49 -4.39 -13.28
CA LEU A 81 10.25 -3.79 -11.97
C LEU A 81 11.57 -3.31 -11.36
N VAL A 82 11.63 -2.02 -11.04
CA VAL A 82 12.81 -1.35 -10.48
C VAL A 82 12.52 -0.92 -9.05
N GLN A 83 13.36 -1.31 -8.10
CA GLN A 83 13.26 -0.80 -6.73
C GLN A 83 13.63 0.68 -6.70
N THR A 84 12.79 1.51 -6.09
CA THR A 84 13.07 2.94 -5.89
C THR A 84 13.84 3.13 -4.60
N ASP A 85 15.08 3.61 -4.62
CA ASP A 85 15.87 3.88 -3.41
C ASP A 85 16.46 5.31 -3.44
N PRO A 86 16.13 6.20 -2.48
CA PRO A 86 15.21 5.99 -1.35
C PRO A 86 13.76 5.72 -1.82
N SER A 87 12.97 5.03 -1.01
CA SER A 87 11.54 4.83 -1.29
C SER A 87 10.76 6.14 -1.17
N ALA A 88 11.18 7.01 -0.26
CA ALA A 88 10.65 8.36 -0.09
C ALA A 88 11.70 9.30 0.52
N ARG A 89 11.59 10.58 0.18
CA ARG A 89 12.31 11.69 0.83
C ARG A 89 11.30 12.63 1.46
N HIS A 90 11.39 12.83 2.78
CA HIS A 90 10.56 13.77 3.52
C HIS A 90 11.36 15.05 3.79
N LEU A 91 10.79 16.19 3.42
CA LEU A 91 11.34 17.53 3.64
C LEU A 91 10.45 18.26 4.64
N PHE A 92 11.03 18.64 5.78
CA PHE A 92 10.32 19.35 6.84
C PHE A 92 10.52 20.87 6.73
N PRO A 93 9.58 21.70 7.24
CA PRO A 93 9.69 23.16 7.16
C PRO A 93 10.91 23.76 7.85
N ASP A 94 11.47 23.06 8.83
CA ASP A 94 12.69 23.45 9.54
C ASP A 94 13.98 23.13 8.75
N GLY A 95 13.87 22.58 7.54
CA GLY A 95 14.99 22.17 6.70
C GLY A 95 15.47 20.75 6.96
N THR A 96 14.90 20.03 7.95
CA THR A 96 15.23 18.62 8.20
C THR A 96 14.86 17.78 6.98
N ARG A 97 15.78 16.90 6.57
CA ARG A 97 15.58 15.95 5.48
C ARG A 97 15.71 14.53 6.00
N VAL A 98 14.72 13.70 5.72
CA VAL A 98 14.74 12.27 6.03
C VAL A 98 14.62 11.48 4.73
N ASP A 99 15.62 10.68 4.41
CA ASP A 99 15.59 9.74 3.28
C ASP A 99 15.25 8.35 3.81
N LEU A 100 14.15 7.75 3.38
CA LEU A 100 13.75 6.40 3.81
C LEU A 100 14.31 5.37 2.81
N PRO A 101 15.26 4.50 3.23
CA PRO A 101 15.74 3.44 2.36
C PRO A 101 14.65 2.43 2.03
N ASN A 102 14.65 1.94 0.80
CA ASN A 102 13.64 0.98 0.35
C ASN A 102 13.90 -0.43 0.89
N ALA A 103 12.83 -1.16 1.20
CA ALA A 103 12.88 -2.55 1.65
C ALA A 103 13.88 -2.84 2.79
N SER A 104 14.21 -1.84 3.62
CA SER A 104 15.24 -1.95 4.66
C SER A 104 14.77 -1.34 5.97
N ARG A 105 14.24 -2.19 6.87
CA ARG A 105 13.85 -1.75 8.23
C ARG A 105 15.02 -1.15 8.99
N ALA A 106 16.20 -1.77 8.92
CA ALA A 106 17.39 -1.29 9.61
C ALA A 106 17.87 0.05 9.04
N GLY A 107 17.85 0.20 7.71
CA GLY A 107 18.22 1.45 7.05
C GLY A 107 17.28 2.60 7.42
N VAL A 108 15.98 2.33 7.51
CA VAL A 108 14.98 3.31 7.94
C VAL A 108 15.19 3.75 9.38
N VAL A 109 15.37 2.80 10.30
CA VAL A 109 15.65 3.08 11.72
C VAL A 109 16.90 3.95 11.84
N ALA A 110 17.99 3.60 11.14
CA ALA A 110 19.23 4.35 11.16
C ALA A 110 19.07 5.76 10.56
N SER A 111 18.33 5.90 9.45
CA SER A 111 18.08 7.19 8.83
C SER A 111 17.26 8.12 9.72
N LEU A 112 16.24 7.58 10.40
CA LEU A 112 15.42 8.35 11.33
C LEU A 112 16.20 8.79 12.56
N GLU A 113 17.03 7.90 13.14
CA GLU A 113 17.92 8.24 14.26
C GLU A 113 18.88 9.38 13.87
N ALA A 114 19.52 9.26 12.70
CA ALA A 114 20.48 10.26 12.21
C ALA A 114 19.84 11.62 11.89
N SER A 115 18.60 11.62 11.40
CA SER A 115 17.95 12.83 10.88
C SER A 115 17.06 13.53 11.90
N LEU A 116 16.44 12.79 12.83
CA LEU A 116 15.47 13.32 13.79
C LEU A 116 15.99 13.37 15.22
N GLY A 117 17.11 12.67 15.52
CA GLY A 117 17.77 12.67 16.81
C GLY A 117 17.57 11.38 17.60
N GLU A 118 18.16 11.36 18.79
CA GLU A 118 18.24 10.17 19.64
C GLU A 118 16.86 9.59 19.97
N GLY A 119 16.71 8.28 19.74
CA GLY A 119 15.51 7.51 20.04
C GLY A 119 14.44 7.53 18.95
N ALA A 120 14.55 8.37 17.92
CA ALA A 120 13.57 8.42 16.83
C ALA A 120 13.51 7.10 16.04
N GLY A 121 14.67 6.50 15.76
CA GLY A 121 14.76 5.21 15.09
C GLY A 121 14.16 4.09 15.94
N ARG A 122 14.39 4.11 17.26
CA ARG A 122 13.82 3.14 18.20
C ARG A 122 12.30 3.23 18.25
N LEU A 123 11.74 4.44 18.40
CA LEU A 123 10.29 4.66 18.45
C LEU A 123 9.59 4.18 17.17
N TRP A 124 10.15 4.51 16.00
CA TRP A 124 9.64 4.01 14.72
C TRP A 124 9.79 2.49 14.60
N GLY A 125 10.93 1.94 15.03
CA GLY A 125 11.21 0.52 15.03
C GLY A 125 10.20 -0.28 15.85
N ASP A 126 9.84 0.21 17.03
CA ASP A 126 8.84 -0.38 17.93
C ASP A 126 7.43 -0.26 17.34
N PHE A 127 7.10 0.90 16.76
CA PHE A 127 5.86 1.12 16.02
C PHE A 127 5.70 0.12 14.86
N LEU A 128 6.74 -0.11 14.06
CA LEU A 128 6.69 -1.06 12.93
C LEU A 128 6.45 -2.51 13.37
N VAL A 129 6.85 -2.91 14.59
CA VAL A 129 6.50 -4.24 15.12
C VAL A 129 4.98 -4.35 15.28
N ARG A 130 4.33 -3.30 15.79
CA ARG A 130 2.86 -3.27 15.91
C ARG A 130 2.17 -3.15 14.55
N GLY A 131 2.76 -2.42 13.60
CA GLY A 131 2.32 -2.39 12.20
C GLY A 131 2.34 -3.77 11.54
N ARG A 132 3.40 -4.56 11.79
CA ARG A 132 3.45 -5.98 11.38
C ARG A 132 2.33 -6.80 12.02
N GLU A 133 2.08 -6.62 13.30
CA GLU A 133 1.02 -7.37 13.97
C GLU A 133 -0.38 -7.00 13.45
N ALA A 134 -0.59 -5.73 13.08
CA ALA A 134 -1.79 -5.32 12.35
C ALA A 134 -1.88 -6.00 10.97
N TRP A 135 -0.77 -6.11 10.24
CA TRP A 135 -0.72 -6.88 8.99
C TRP A 135 -1.09 -8.35 9.20
N ASP A 136 -0.48 -9.03 10.17
CA ASP A 136 -0.72 -10.45 10.41
C ASP A 136 -2.18 -10.72 10.84
N ARG A 137 -2.79 -9.81 11.61
CA ARG A 137 -4.20 -9.88 12.03
C ARG A 137 -5.20 -9.52 10.94
N THR A 138 -4.79 -8.85 9.87
CA THR A 138 -5.68 -8.45 8.76
C THR A 138 -5.49 -9.32 7.52
N ARG A 139 -4.24 -9.58 7.12
CA ARG A 139 -3.87 -10.30 5.89
C ARG A 139 -4.65 -11.60 5.72
N ARG A 140 -4.51 -12.51 6.68
CA ARG A 140 -5.09 -13.85 6.53
C ARG A 140 -6.62 -13.83 6.59
N PRO A 141 -7.27 -13.28 7.64
CA PRO A 141 -8.72 -13.38 7.77
C PRO A 141 -9.51 -12.42 6.85
N LEU A 142 -8.88 -11.36 6.31
CA LEU A 142 -9.57 -10.38 5.45
C LEU A 142 -9.15 -10.43 3.98
N LEU A 143 -7.90 -10.81 3.66
CA LEU A 143 -7.36 -10.73 2.30
C LEU A 143 -7.12 -12.08 1.64
N GLU A 144 -6.74 -13.12 2.41
CA GLU A 144 -6.35 -14.43 1.85
C GLU A 144 -7.42 -15.51 1.99
N GLU A 145 -8.22 -15.46 3.05
CA GLU A 145 -9.26 -16.46 3.30
C GLU A 145 -10.61 -16.04 2.69
N PRO A 146 -11.44 -17.00 2.23
CA PRO A 146 -12.81 -16.70 1.82
C PRO A 146 -13.59 -16.02 2.96
N LEU A 147 -14.41 -15.03 2.60
CA LEU A 147 -15.30 -14.38 3.56
C LEU A 147 -16.24 -15.43 4.16
N TRP A 148 -16.14 -15.59 5.48
CA TRP A 148 -16.93 -16.52 6.27
C TRP A 148 -18.16 -15.81 6.83
N PRO A 149 -19.26 -16.52 7.14
CA PRO A 149 -20.55 -15.89 7.50
C PRO A 149 -20.49 -14.85 8.63
N ASN A 150 -19.53 -14.96 9.55
CA ASN A 150 -19.38 -14.08 10.71
C ASN A 150 -18.17 -13.14 10.64
N TRP A 151 -17.65 -12.85 9.44
CA TRP A 151 -16.47 -11.99 9.24
C TRP A 151 -16.59 -10.62 9.91
N ALA A 152 -17.82 -10.11 10.09
CA ALA A 152 -18.08 -8.80 10.71
C ALA A 152 -17.51 -8.67 12.13
N VAL A 153 -17.29 -9.78 12.84
CA VAL A 153 -16.63 -9.79 14.16
C VAL A 153 -15.21 -9.21 14.13
N LEU A 154 -14.58 -9.18 12.95
CA LEU A 154 -13.28 -8.55 12.73
C LEU A 154 -13.37 -7.02 12.74
N ALA A 155 -14.53 -6.45 12.42
CA ALA A 155 -14.76 -5.00 12.51
C ALA A 155 -14.91 -4.53 13.96
N ASP A 156 -15.34 -5.40 14.88
CA ASP A 156 -15.52 -5.08 16.29
C ASP A 156 -14.19 -4.96 17.06
N ARG A 157 -13.07 -5.37 16.46
CA ARG A 157 -11.76 -5.40 17.10
C ARG A 157 -10.75 -4.66 16.24
N GLU A 158 -10.27 -3.52 16.72
CA GLU A 158 -9.13 -2.82 16.14
C GLU A 158 -7.91 -3.77 16.06
N PRO A 159 -7.46 -4.15 14.84
CA PRO A 159 -6.35 -5.08 14.68
C PRO A 159 -5.03 -4.54 15.22
N TYR A 160 -4.86 -3.21 15.24
CA TYR A 160 -3.63 -2.59 15.74
C TYR A 160 -3.50 -2.72 17.28
N PRO A 161 -2.42 -3.34 17.80
CA PRO A 161 -2.20 -3.49 19.23
C PRO A 161 -1.67 -2.18 19.86
N SER A 162 -2.48 -1.11 19.86
CA SER A 162 -2.05 0.20 20.37
C SER A 162 -1.56 0.16 21.81
N VAL A 163 -0.56 0.99 22.12
CA VAL A 163 -0.03 1.13 23.48
C VAL A 163 -1.10 1.75 24.40
N PRO A 164 -1.38 1.16 25.59
CA PRO A 164 -2.32 1.76 26.53
C PRO A 164 -1.84 3.12 27.02
N HIS A 165 -2.65 4.16 26.80
CA HIS A 165 -2.36 5.53 27.22
C HIS A 165 -3.20 5.89 28.45
N ARG A 166 -2.54 6.12 29.60
CA ARG A 166 -3.23 6.49 30.85
C ARG A 166 -3.53 7.99 30.85
N ARG A 167 -4.81 8.36 30.92
CA ARG A 167 -5.24 9.74 31.08
C ARG A 167 -6.18 9.83 32.28
N LEU A 168 -5.69 10.41 33.37
CA LEU A 168 -6.36 10.44 34.68
C LEU A 168 -6.66 9.01 35.17
N LEU A 169 -7.91 8.74 35.56
CA LEU A 169 -8.41 7.44 36.05
C LEU A 169 -8.80 6.46 34.93
N ARG A 170 -8.53 6.77 33.65
CA ARG A 170 -8.93 5.94 32.52
C ARG A 170 -7.74 5.59 31.63
N THR A 171 -7.67 4.32 31.23
CA THR A 171 -6.75 3.84 30.20
C THR A 171 -7.47 3.90 28.85
N ARG A 172 -6.88 4.60 27.88
CA ARG A 172 -7.37 4.69 26.50
C ARG A 172 -6.41 3.97 25.55
N ARG A 173 -6.91 3.65 24.36
CA ARG A 173 -6.18 3.05 23.26
C ARG A 173 -6.37 3.92 22.02
N ALA A 174 -5.32 4.04 21.20
CA ALA A 174 -5.40 4.81 19.98
C ALA A 174 -6.41 4.13 19.04
N ALA A 175 -7.42 4.88 18.63
CA ALA A 175 -8.46 4.42 17.71
C ALA A 175 -8.21 4.91 16.27
N THR A 176 -7.36 5.92 16.11
CA THR A 176 -7.05 6.51 14.80
C THR A 176 -5.55 6.59 14.57
N LEU A 177 -5.15 6.65 13.30
CA LEU A 177 -3.73 6.74 12.94
C LEU A 177 -3.06 7.99 13.52
N ALA A 178 -3.76 9.13 13.54
CA ALA A 178 -3.26 10.35 14.16
C ALA A 178 -2.99 10.17 15.66
N GLN A 179 -3.85 9.43 16.39
CA GLN A 179 -3.62 9.12 17.80
C GLN A 179 -2.43 8.19 18.00
N VAL A 180 -2.18 7.26 17.07
CA VAL A 180 -0.96 6.42 17.10
C VAL A 180 0.28 7.30 16.99
N GLY A 181 0.31 8.23 16.03
CA GLY A 181 1.42 9.17 15.87
C GLY A 181 1.64 10.04 17.11
N GLU A 182 0.57 10.64 17.64
CA GLU A 182 0.64 11.52 18.81
C GLU A 182 1.06 10.77 20.08
N TRP A 183 0.47 9.60 20.36
CA TRP A 183 0.61 8.94 21.67
C TRP A 183 1.79 7.97 21.74
N GLU A 184 2.23 7.41 20.60
CA GLU A 184 3.28 6.40 20.56
C GLU A 184 4.62 6.92 20.01
N LEU A 185 4.59 7.86 19.05
CA LEU A 185 5.81 8.39 18.44
C LEU A 185 6.33 9.65 19.15
N GLY A 186 5.44 10.50 19.67
CA GLY A 186 5.80 11.65 20.52
C GLY A 186 6.56 12.80 19.85
N ASP A 187 7.36 12.54 18.80
CA ASP A 187 7.96 13.56 17.94
C ASP A 187 6.95 13.97 16.84
N PRO A 188 6.61 15.27 16.71
CA PRO A 188 5.69 15.76 15.69
C PRO A 188 6.09 15.38 14.25
N ARG A 189 7.39 15.30 13.95
CA ARG A 189 7.92 14.94 12.62
C ARG A 189 7.70 13.46 12.34
N LEU A 190 7.89 12.57 13.31
CA LEU A 190 7.55 11.15 13.19
C LEU A 190 6.04 10.94 13.01
N ALA A 191 5.22 11.69 13.75
CA ALA A 191 3.76 11.65 13.58
C ALA A 191 3.34 12.11 12.18
N ARG A 192 3.91 13.21 11.67
CA ARG A 192 3.66 13.69 10.29
C ARG A 192 4.14 12.70 9.23
N LEU A 193 5.26 12.02 9.46
CA LEU A 193 5.75 10.96 8.58
C LEU A 193 4.74 9.81 8.52
N LEU A 194 4.27 9.33 9.67
CA LEU A 194 3.22 8.29 9.73
C LEU A 194 1.94 8.72 9.00
N GLU A 195 1.46 9.93 9.27
CA GLU A 195 0.27 10.50 8.63
C GLU A 195 0.42 10.60 7.10
N SER A 196 1.64 10.87 6.61
CA SER A 196 1.91 11.00 5.18
C SER A 196 1.65 9.70 4.40
N HIS A 197 1.87 8.53 5.03
CA HIS A 197 1.51 7.26 4.40
C HIS A 197 0.00 7.16 4.19
N ALA A 198 -0.83 7.48 5.19
CA ALA A 198 -2.29 7.48 5.00
C ALA A 198 -2.76 8.48 3.94
N LEU A 199 -2.18 9.69 3.95
CA LEU A 199 -2.51 10.72 2.98
C LEU A 199 -2.16 10.30 1.54
N ALA A 200 -1.07 9.56 1.33
CA ALA A 200 -0.69 9.02 0.02
C ALA A 200 -1.75 8.07 -0.56
N TYR A 201 -2.55 7.41 0.29
CA TYR A 201 -3.69 6.57 -0.10
C TYR A 201 -5.03 7.32 -0.08
N GLY A 202 -5.03 8.64 0.12
CA GLY A 202 -6.24 9.46 0.17
C GLY A 202 -7.05 9.29 1.46
N LEU A 203 -6.43 8.79 2.54
CA LEU A 203 -7.08 8.60 3.84
C LEU A 203 -6.79 9.80 4.76
N ASP A 204 -7.81 10.29 5.47
CA ASP A 204 -7.61 11.29 6.54
C ASP A 204 -7.11 10.59 7.81
N PRO A 205 -5.88 10.87 8.29
CA PRO A 205 -5.32 10.19 9.46
C PRO A 205 -6.13 10.36 10.75
N ARG A 206 -6.98 11.40 10.81
CA ARG A 206 -7.83 11.69 11.98
C ARG A 206 -9.06 10.78 12.06
N THR A 207 -9.44 10.15 10.96
CA THR A 207 -10.59 9.23 10.87
C THR A 207 -10.17 7.82 10.44
N ALA A 208 -9.03 7.67 9.79
CA ALA A 208 -8.44 6.37 9.47
C ALA A 208 -8.21 5.57 10.76
N PRO A 209 -8.59 4.28 10.81
CA PRO A 209 -8.42 3.45 11.98
C PRO A 209 -6.93 3.27 12.32
N ALA A 210 -6.63 2.90 13.56
CA ALA A 210 -5.24 2.72 13.99
C ALA A 210 -4.51 1.63 13.16
N SER A 211 -5.25 0.63 12.65
CA SER A 211 -4.75 -0.38 11.71
C SER A 211 -4.24 0.16 10.38
N ALA A 212 -4.53 1.42 10.01
CA ALA A 212 -3.84 2.07 8.89
C ALA A 212 -2.31 2.19 9.11
N ALA A 213 -1.82 1.94 10.32
CA ALA A 213 -0.40 1.74 10.63
C ALA A 213 0.24 0.58 9.85
N VAL A 214 -0.56 -0.28 9.22
CA VAL A 214 -0.11 -1.34 8.32
C VAL A 214 0.56 -0.79 7.05
N LEU A 215 0.19 0.41 6.59
CA LEU A 215 0.67 1.01 5.35
C LEU A 215 2.19 1.22 5.32
N PRO A 216 2.81 1.92 6.31
CA PRO A 216 4.27 2.02 6.35
C PRO A 216 4.94 0.65 6.49
N TYR A 217 4.36 -0.27 7.27
CA TYR A 217 4.91 -1.63 7.37
C TYR A 217 4.94 -2.34 6.00
N MET A 218 3.88 -2.24 5.20
CA MET A 218 3.82 -2.84 3.86
C MET A 218 4.90 -2.28 2.94
N GLU A 219 5.10 -0.96 2.92
CA GLU A 219 6.16 -0.34 2.12
C GLU A 219 7.56 -0.78 2.58
N HIS A 220 7.81 -0.87 3.88
CA HIS A 220 9.09 -1.34 4.41
C HIS A 220 9.35 -2.83 4.17
N ALA A 221 8.31 -3.67 4.24
CA ALA A 221 8.44 -5.12 4.15
C ALA A 221 8.51 -5.59 2.69
N PHE A 222 7.75 -4.97 1.79
CA PHE A 222 7.61 -5.40 0.39
C PHE A 222 8.30 -4.48 -0.60
N GLY A 223 8.75 -3.32 -0.14
CA GLY A 223 9.36 -2.30 -0.95
C GLY A 223 8.34 -1.54 -1.81
N VAL A 224 8.83 -0.43 -2.35
CA VAL A 224 8.15 0.37 -3.36
C VAL A 224 8.87 0.20 -4.70
N TRP A 225 8.10 0.00 -5.76
CA TRP A 225 8.63 -0.37 -7.08
C TRP A 225 8.14 0.60 -8.15
N TYR A 226 9.03 0.96 -9.05
CA TYR A 226 8.71 1.62 -10.29
C TYR A 226 8.60 0.57 -11.41
N VAL A 227 7.56 0.69 -12.22
CA VAL A 227 7.40 -0.12 -13.44
C VAL A 227 8.07 0.64 -14.57
N ARG A 228 9.08 0.07 -15.23
CA ARG A 228 9.76 0.76 -16.34
C ARG A 228 8.76 1.06 -17.46
N GLY A 229 8.62 2.34 -17.79
CA GLY A 229 7.63 2.82 -18.77
C GLY A 229 6.34 3.36 -18.15
N GLY A 230 6.21 3.29 -16.82
CA GLY A 230 5.06 3.77 -16.04
C GLY A 230 4.09 2.65 -15.67
N MET A 231 3.17 2.95 -14.75
CA MET A 231 2.21 1.96 -14.22
C MET A 231 1.28 1.40 -15.31
N ARG A 232 1.08 2.15 -16.40
CA ARG A 232 0.30 1.70 -17.56
C ARG A 232 0.83 0.40 -18.18
N GLU A 233 2.12 0.08 -18.00
CA GLU A 233 2.68 -1.15 -18.55
C GLU A 233 2.16 -2.42 -17.86
N LEU A 234 1.71 -2.31 -16.60
CA LEU A 234 0.97 -3.41 -15.96
C LEU A 234 -0.38 -3.66 -16.63
N ALA A 235 -1.07 -2.58 -17.04
CA ALA A 235 -2.36 -2.71 -17.73
C ALA A 235 -2.20 -3.28 -19.14
N ARG A 236 -1.07 -3.04 -19.81
CA ARG A 236 -0.75 -3.63 -21.12
C ARG A 236 -0.44 -5.13 -20.99
N ALA A 237 0.21 -5.53 -19.90
CA ALA A 237 0.68 -6.89 -19.70
C ALA A 237 -0.42 -7.87 -19.25
N VAL A 238 -1.48 -7.38 -18.60
CA VAL A 238 -2.68 -8.16 -18.22
C VAL A 238 -3.62 -8.33 -19.41
#